data_AF-J0QN97-F1
#
_entry.id   AF-J0QN97-F1
#
_cell.length_a   1.000
_cell.length_b   1.000
_cell.length_c   1.000
_cell.angle_alpha   90.00
_cell.angle_beta   90.00
_cell.angle_gamma   90.00
#
_symmetry.space_group_name_H-M   'P 1'
#
loop_
_entity.id
_entity.type
_entity.pdbx_description
1 polymer ?
#
loop_
_entity_poly.entity_id
_entity_poly.type
_entity_poly.pdbx_seq_one_letter_code
_entity_poly.pdbx_strand_id
1 'polypeptide(L)'
;MTKTKNLDMELPQEGRFISSEFPILRENLNKLDQALSDVEEKAKGKAPTKHTHTISEVSGLETALKSKMAADKTFTFADLSDIEGAKDAANNYVLYKSSNNNFTFGSAVSLLGAHQHKTEDIVGLDDFRAKINQDLTSYGRLASPNEWKNYNKFTSKVTMSGGLELLGNSLFSLIQNGEVVTHLSASGSLLKGPLKIDGDLVYTKAQVDAAILAEREKIKKDLIENIINWPALADAELLYTQNGKIQWPAWVTNQTKVEIQAWGGGGSGGGSDTPYLGGGGGGGGCSVWYGYKTSLNGHEDITIGKGGASVSGRGVQGKSGETTIIGKNFITATGGCNGTAAYYNTSSRTGYSGSGGAGGVGGNLGLATDEHPGLAKGGNGYAGTNGRSGISGNGGDAGGDTSRGGSGGMGQGSYSSGKAGRGFGGGGAGAHSDSSPSGAGADGAVLIRLWKD
;
A
#
# COMPACT_ATOMS: atom_id res chain seq x y z
N MET A 1 -37.73 73.91 -20.54
CA MET A 1 -36.67 74.43 -21.44
C MET A 1 -35.74 73.28 -21.73
N THR A 2 -35.51 72.97 -23.00
CA THR A 2 -34.70 71.82 -23.41
C THR A 2 -33.22 72.17 -23.26
N LYS A 3 -32.43 71.32 -22.60
CA LYS A 3 -31.00 71.54 -22.33
C LYS A 3 -30.14 70.42 -22.89
N THR A 4 -28.86 70.69 -23.10
CA THR A 4 -27.89 69.67 -23.52
C THR A 4 -27.54 68.72 -22.37
N LYS A 5 -27.31 67.44 -22.68
CA LYS A 5 -27.15 66.38 -21.68
C LYS A 5 -25.90 66.50 -20.80
N ASN A 6 -24.79 66.97 -21.36
CA ASN A 6 -23.47 66.87 -20.72
C ASN A 6 -22.99 68.17 -20.07
N LEU A 7 -23.44 69.33 -20.57
CA LEU A 7 -23.01 70.65 -20.10
C LEU A 7 -24.19 71.51 -19.59
N ASP A 8 -25.40 70.93 -19.55
CA ASP A 8 -26.65 71.58 -19.11
C ASP A 8 -26.89 72.96 -19.77
N MET A 9 -26.49 73.08 -21.04
CA MET A 9 -26.63 74.32 -21.80
C MET A 9 -28.03 74.45 -22.36
N GLU A 10 -28.65 75.62 -22.21
CA GLU A 10 -30.00 75.85 -22.71
C GLU A 10 -30.02 75.98 -24.24
N LEU A 11 -30.92 75.26 -24.91
CA LEU A 11 -31.07 75.35 -26.36
C LEU A 11 -31.85 76.61 -26.76
N PRO A 12 -31.53 77.22 -27.92
CA PRO A 12 -32.31 78.35 -28.42
C PRO A 12 -33.79 78.01 -28.59
N GLN A 13 -34.64 78.97 -28.27
CA GLN A 13 -36.09 78.83 -28.37
C GLN A 13 -36.69 79.85 -29.34
N GLU A 14 -37.42 79.35 -30.33
CA GLU A 14 -38.11 80.20 -31.31
C GLU A 14 -39.13 81.11 -30.60
N GLY A 15 -39.15 82.40 -30.98
CA GLY A 15 -40.04 83.41 -30.41
C GLY A 15 -39.52 84.12 -29.15
N ARG A 16 -38.37 83.73 -28.59
CA ARG A 16 -37.73 84.48 -27.50
C ARG A 16 -37.07 85.75 -28.04
N PHE A 17 -37.23 86.88 -27.33
CA PHE A 17 -36.58 88.13 -27.71
C PHE A 17 -35.06 87.97 -27.75
N ILE A 18 -34.42 88.51 -28.78
CA ILE A 18 -32.97 88.46 -28.99
C ILE A 18 -32.20 89.00 -27.77
N SER A 19 -32.74 90.02 -27.09
CA SER A 19 -32.14 90.59 -25.87
C SER A 19 -32.05 89.60 -24.70
N SER A 20 -32.90 88.58 -24.67
CA SER A 20 -32.87 87.51 -23.66
C SER A 20 -32.09 86.28 -24.13
N GLU A 21 -32.05 86.04 -25.44
CA GLU A 21 -31.33 84.90 -26.03
C GLU A 21 -29.81 85.12 -26.09
N PHE A 22 -29.38 86.35 -26.36
CA PHE A 22 -27.96 86.68 -26.52
C PHE A 22 -27.11 86.45 -25.25
N PRO A 23 -27.56 86.80 -24.02
CA PRO A 23 -26.84 86.44 -22.80
C PRO A 23 -26.72 84.93 -22.57
N ILE A 24 -27.76 84.16 -22.91
CA ILE A 24 -27.80 82.70 -22.76
C ILE A 24 -26.81 82.04 -23.72
N LEU A 25 -26.78 82.50 -24.98
CA LEU A 25 -25.81 82.03 -25.96
C LEU A 25 -24.37 82.32 -25.50
N ARG A 26 -24.11 83.51 -24.94
CA ARG A 26 -22.79 83.86 -24.40
C ARG A 26 -22.38 82.94 -23.24
N GLU A 27 -23.30 82.65 -22.33
CA GLU A 27 -23.04 81.73 -21.22
C GLU A 27 -22.73 80.30 -21.71
N ASN A 28 -23.49 79.81 -22.69
CA ASN A 28 -23.25 78.50 -23.28
C ASN A 28 -21.90 78.42 -24.01
N LEU A 29 -21.52 79.49 -24.73
CA LEU A 29 -20.20 79.56 -25.38
C LEU A 29 -19.05 79.53 -24.36
N ASN A 30 -19.19 80.22 -23.23
CA ASN A 30 -18.21 80.15 -22.15
C ASN A 30 -18.12 78.75 -21.53
N LYS A 31 -19.27 78.07 -21.36
CA LYS A 31 -19.31 76.67 -20.87
C LYS A 31 -18.62 75.71 -21.84
N LEU A 32 -18.79 75.91 -23.14
CA LEU A 32 -18.10 75.13 -24.17
C LEU A 32 -16.60 75.37 -24.16
N ASP A 33 -16.16 76.62 -24.07
CA ASP A 33 -14.75 76.99 -24.06
C ASP A 33 -14.03 76.39 -22.83
N GLN A 34 -14.66 76.46 -21.65
CA GLN A 34 -14.13 75.83 -20.45
C GLN A 34 -14.05 74.30 -20.58
N ALA A 35 -15.11 73.66 -21.10
CA ALA A 35 -15.11 72.21 -21.29
C ALA A 35 -14.03 71.76 -22.30
N LEU A 36 -13.78 72.56 -23.35
CA LEU A 36 -12.73 72.29 -24.32
C LEU A 36 -11.34 72.41 -23.68
N SER A 37 -11.12 73.46 -22.89
CA SER A 37 -9.89 73.69 -22.13
C SER A 37 -9.61 72.54 -21.16
N ASP A 38 -10.61 72.10 -20.39
CA ASP A 38 -10.50 70.99 -19.44
C ASP A 38 -10.13 69.67 -20.14
N VAL A 39 -10.70 69.42 -21.33
CA VAL A 39 -10.38 68.23 -22.13
C VAL A 39 -8.96 68.31 -22.67
N GLU A 40 -8.53 69.47 -23.14
CA GLU A 40 -7.18 69.68 -23.66
C GLU A 40 -6.12 69.51 -22.56
N GLU A 41 -6.38 70.03 -21.35
CA GLU A 41 -5.51 69.85 -20.19
C GLU A 41 -5.40 68.39 -19.78
N LYS A 42 -6.54 67.68 -19.68
CA LYS A 42 -6.55 66.23 -19.37
C LYS A 42 -5.89 65.39 -20.46
N ALA A 43 -5.98 65.79 -21.71
CA ALA A 43 -5.31 65.11 -22.83
C ALA A 43 -3.79 65.34 -22.80
N LYS A 44 -3.34 66.56 -22.48
CA LYS A 44 -1.91 66.88 -22.29
C LYS A 44 -1.28 66.11 -21.12
N GLY A 45 -2.08 65.75 -20.11
CA GLY A 45 -1.65 64.91 -18.98
C GLY A 45 -1.63 63.40 -19.24
N LYS A 46 -2.11 62.93 -20.41
CA LYS A 46 -1.97 61.52 -20.81
C LYS A 46 -0.58 61.27 -21.42
N ALA A 47 -0.11 60.03 -21.32
CA ALA A 47 1.25 59.64 -21.66
C ALA A 47 1.71 60.18 -23.03
N PRO A 48 2.96 60.68 -23.17
CA PRO A 48 3.49 61.15 -24.43
C PRO A 48 3.43 60.04 -25.50
N THR A 49 3.38 60.41 -26.79
CA THR A 49 3.34 59.48 -27.93
C THR A 49 4.47 58.45 -27.93
N LYS A 50 5.55 58.73 -27.18
CA LYS A 50 6.59 57.79 -26.79
C LYS A 50 6.78 57.88 -25.28
N HIS A 51 6.44 56.83 -24.55
CA HIS A 51 6.84 56.66 -23.16
C HIS A 51 7.78 55.47 -23.06
N THR A 52 8.70 55.54 -22.11
CA THR A 52 9.69 54.51 -21.83
C THR A 52 9.46 53.99 -20.42
N HIS A 53 9.60 52.69 -20.25
CA HIS A 53 9.63 52.07 -18.92
C HIS A 53 11.08 51.77 -18.55
N THR A 54 11.51 52.25 -17.38
CA THR A 54 12.76 51.77 -16.79
C THR A 54 12.56 50.35 -16.25
N ILE A 55 13.62 49.53 -16.17
CA ILE A 55 13.52 48.14 -15.70
C ILE A 55 12.87 48.06 -14.31
N SER A 56 13.13 49.05 -13.44
CA SER A 56 12.54 49.16 -12.10
C SER A 56 11.02 49.29 -12.09
N GLU A 57 10.41 49.75 -13.18
CA GLU A 57 8.95 49.89 -13.29
C GLU A 57 8.27 48.56 -13.61
N VAL A 58 9.02 47.55 -14.07
CA VAL A 58 8.51 46.21 -14.36
C VAL A 58 8.78 45.30 -13.17
N SER A 59 7.81 45.20 -12.27
CA SER A 59 7.91 44.37 -11.06
C SER A 59 8.34 42.93 -11.40
N GLY A 60 9.43 42.48 -10.77
CA GLY A 60 9.98 41.13 -10.95
C GLY A 60 10.91 40.93 -12.14
N LEU A 61 11.05 41.91 -13.06
CA LEU A 61 11.94 41.76 -14.23
C LEU A 61 13.41 41.69 -13.82
N GLU A 62 13.85 42.53 -12.89
CA GLU A 62 15.25 42.51 -12.43
C GLU A 62 15.61 41.18 -11.76
N THR A 63 14.71 40.65 -10.93
CA THR A 63 14.88 39.32 -10.31
C THR A 63 14.96 38.23 -11.37
N ALA A 64 14.06 38.25 -12.36
CA ALA A 64 14.06 37.28 -13.45
C ALA A 64 15.36 37.31 -14.26
N LEU A 65 15.89 38.50 -14.55
CA LEU A 65 17.16 38.67 -15.26
C LEU A 65 18.36 38.20 -14.42
N LYS A 66 18.40 38.52 -13.12
CA LYS A 66 19.47 38.05 -12.21
C LYS A 66 19.48 36.53 -12.02
N SER A 67 18.32 35.87 -12.21
CA SER A 67 18.22 34.40 -12.18
C SER A 67 18.62 33.74 -13.50
N LYS A 68 18.83 34.50 -14.58
CA LYS A 68 19.37 33.95 -15.83
C LYS A 68 20.89 33.91 -15.77
N MET A 69 21.46 32.90 -16.42
CA MET A 69 22.91 32.75 -16.56
C MET A 69 23.48 33.84 -17.48
N ALA A 70 24.65 34.36 -17.15
CA ALA A 70 25.35 35.34 -17.98
C ALA A 70 25.74 34.71 -19.33
N ALA A 71 25.60 35.47 -20.41
CA ALA A 71 25.79 34.97 -21.78
C ALA A 71 27.26 34.58 -22.08
N ASP A 72 28.20 35.14 -21.34
CA ASP A 72 29.65 34.91 -21.43
C ASP A 72 30.15 33.84 -20.46
N LYS A 73 29.27 33.25 -19.65
CA LYS A 73 29.65 32.22 -18.70
C LYS A 73 30.09 30.95 -19.43
N THR A 74 31.36 30.60 -19.29
CA THR A 74 31.92 29.32 -19.74
C THR A 74 31.91 28.31 -18.59
N PHE A 75 31.79 27.04 -18.92
CA PHE A 75 31.92 25.92 -17.98
C PHE A 75 33.18 25.15 -18.29
N THR A 76 33.94 24.75 -17.28
CA THR A 76 34.97 23.74 -17.48
C THR A 76 34.29 22.37 -17.51
N PHE A 77 34.86 21.44 -18.28
CA PHE A 77 34.31 20.08 -18.35
C PHE A 77 34.28 19.38 -16.99
N ALA A 78 35.19 19.75 -16.08
CA ALA A 78 35.26 19.21 -14.72
C ALA A 78 34.09 19.65 -13.81
N ASP A 79 33.41 20.74 -14.14
CA ASP A 79 32.30 21.27 -13.34
C ASP A 79 30.96 20.59 -13.64
N LEU A 80 30.89 19.73 -14.67
CA LEU A 80 29.68 19.03 -15.08
C LEU A 80 29.53 17.72 -14.30
N SER A 81 28.55 17.68 -13.39
CA SER A 81 28.27 16.50 -12.55
C SER A 81 27.24 15.54 -13.16
N ASP A 82 26.55 15.97 -14.21
CA ASP A 82 25.36 15.36 -14.80
C ASP A 82 25.46 15.23 -16.33
N ILE A 83 26.61 14.76 -16.82
CA ILE A 83 26.83 14.53 -18.25
C ILE A 83 25.87 13.44 -18.75
N GLU A 84 24.96 13.82 -19.64
CA GLU A 84 24.03 12.90 -20.31
C GLU A 84 24.81 11.77 -21.02
N GLY A 85 24.39 10.52 -20.78
CA GLY A 85 25.07 9.32 -21.27
C GLY A 85 26.20 8.79 -20.39
N ALA A 86 26.69 9.54 -19.38
CA ALA A 86 27.74 9.02 -18.48
C ALA A 86 27.25 7.92 -17.54
N LYS A 87 25.99 7.97 -17.11
CA LYS A 87 25.35 6.90 -16.31
C LYS A 87 24.98 5.67 -17.14
N ASP A 88 24.69 5.87 -18.42
CA ASP A 88 24.25 4.81 -19.34
C ASP A 88 25.44 4.13 -20.04
N ALA A 89 26.62 4.76 -20.03
CA ALA A 89 27.83 4.19 -20.56
C ALA A 89 28.26 2.96 -19.74
N ALA A 90 28.55 1.86 -20.43
CA ALA A 90 29.06 0.67 -19.77
C ALA A 90 30.47 0.92 -19.18
N ASN A 91 30.83 0.16 -18.15
CA ASN A 91 32.16 0.22 -17.53
C ASN A 91 33.26 0.10 -18.60
N ASN A 92 34.29 0.95 -18.49
CA ASN A 92 35.45 1.07 -19.40
C ASN A 92 35.16 1.72 -20.77
N TYR A 93 34.03 2.40 -20.93
CA TYR A 93 33.82 3.29 -22.07
C TYR A 93 34.58 4.60 -21.86
N VAL A 94 35.18 5.12 -22.93
CA VAL A 94 35.93 6.37 -22.92
C VAL A 94 35.15 7.44 -23.67
N LEU A 95 35.24 8.68 -23.18
CA LEU A 95 34.67 9.83 -23.85
C LEU A 95 35.51 10.19 -25.08
N TYR A 96 34.88 10.36 -26.23
CA TYR A 96 35.54 10.81 -27.45
C TYR A 96 34.69 11.84 -28.18
N LYS A 97 35.36 12.66 -29.01
CA LYS A 97 34.68 13.61 -29.90
C LYS A 97 34.22 12.87 -31.16
N SER A 98 32.92 12.81 -31.37
CA SER A 98 32.32 12.26 -32.59
C SER A 98 32.43 13.23 -33.76
N SER A 99 32.21 12.72 -34.98
CA SER A 99 32.32 13.48 -36.23
C SER A 99 31.31 14.62 -36.37
N ASN A 100 30.23 14.61 -35.59
CA ASN A 100 29.23 15.67 -35.51
C ASN A 100 29.60 16.80 -34.52
N ASN A 101 30.86 16.89 -34.09
CA ASN A 101 31.34 17.81 -33.05
C ASN A 101 30.73 17.63 -31.66
N ASN A 102 29.98 16.54 -31.41
CA ASN A 102 29.47 16.21 -30.08
C ASN A 102 30.41 15.22 -29.38
N PHE A 103 30.43 15.25 -28.05
CA PHE A 103 31.10 14.24 -27.24
C PHE A 103 30.16 13.07 -26.97
N THR A 104 30.67 11.84 -27.07
CA THR A 104 29.91 10.62 -26.77
C THR A 104 30.83 9.54 -26.18
N PHE A 105 30.25 8.52 -25.56
CA PHE A 105 30.98 7.40 -24.98
C PHE A 105 31.08 6.24 -25.97
N GLY A 106 32.26 5.64 -26.07
CA GLY A 106 32.51 4.45 -26.90
C GLY A 106 33.44 3.48 -26.20
N SER A 107 33.35 2.19 -26.54
CA SER A 107 34.30 1.21 -26.00
C SER A 107 35.71 1.52 -26.48
N ALA A 108 36.70 1.37 -25.59
CA ALA A 108 38.10 1.57 -25.94
C ALA A 108 38.52 0.70 -27.14
N VAL A 109 37.99 -0.53 -27.22
CA VAL A 109 38.24 -1.46 -28.33
C VAL A 109 37.67 -0.96 -29.66
N SER A 110 36.47 -0.37 -29.67
CA SER A 110 35.87 0.17 -30.90
C SER A 110 36.57 1.42 -31.39
N LEU A 111 37.21 2.19 -30.50
CA LEU A 111 37.86 3.46 -30.83
C LEU A 111 39.33 3.28 -31.21
N LEU A 112 40.04 2.43 -30.48
CA LEU A 112 41.48 2.19 -30.68
C LEU A 112 41.76 0.97 -31.56
N GLY A 113 40.75 0.14 -31.80
CA GLY A 113 40.88 -1.12 -32.50
C GLY A 113 41.64 -2.19 -31.69
N ALA A 114 41.77 -3.37 -32.29
CA ALA A 114 42.71 -4.37 -31.80
C ALA A 114 44.13 -3.84 -32.01
N HIS A 115 44.89 -3.72 -30.93
CA HIS A 115 46.28 -3.30 -30.95
C HIS A 115 47.16 -4.34 -30.27
N GLN A 116 48.43 -4.36 -30.65
CA GLN A 116 49.43 -5.27 -30.09
C GLN A 116 50.33 -4.49 -29.14
N HIS A 117 50.73 -5.16 -28.06
CA HIS A 117 51.76 -4.69 -27.14
C HIS A 117 53.01 -5.53 -27.33
N LYS A 118 54.18 -4.91 -27.23
CA LYS A 118 55.43 -5.66 -27.07
C LYS A 118 55.44 -6.27 -25.68
N THR A 119 56.26 -7.31 -25.49
CA THR A 119 56.41 -7.93 -24.15
C THR A 119 56.92 -6.89 -23.15
N GLU A 120 57.80 -5.98 -23.60
CA GLU A 120 58.31 -4.87 -22.78
C GLU A 120 57.22 -3.92 -22.25
N ASP A 121 56.04 -3.88 -22.87
CA ASP A 121 54.94 -3.00 -22.45
C ASP A 121 54.13 -3.59 -21.27
N ILE A 122 54.39 -4.86 -20.89
CA ILE A 122 53.63 -5.59 -19.86
C ILE A 122 54.47 -5.72 -18.58
N VAL A 123 54.21 -4.84 -17.61
CA VAL A 123 54.88 -4.85 -16.29
C VAL A 123 54.62 -6.17 -15.55
N GLY A 124 55.67 -6.83 -15.08
CA GLY A 124 55.62 -8.05 -14.26
C GLY A 124 55.56 -9.38 -15.03
N LEU A 125 55.52 -9.36 -16.37
CA LEU A 125 55.52 -10.59 -17.18
C LEU A 125 56.84 -11.37 -17.07
N ASP A 126 57.98 -10.67 -16.98
CA ASP A 126 59.29 -11.30 -16.84
C ASP A 126 59.47 -11.96 -15.46
N ASP A 127 58.97 -11.33 -14.39
CA ASP A 127 58.97 -11.90 -13.04
C ASP A 127 58.11 -13.17 -12.96
N PHE A 128 56.97 -13.19 -13.65
CA PHE A 128 56.11 -14.36 -13.74
C PHE A 128 56.78 -15.51 -14.51
N ARG A 129 57.43 -15.21 -15.64
CA ARG A 129 58.19 -16.20 -16.41
C ARG A 129 59.36 -16.79 -15.62
N ALA A 130 60.03 -15.98 -14.80
CA ALA A 130 61.09 -16.43 -13.92
C ALA A 130 60.58 -17.44 -12.86
N LYS A 131 59.36 -17.26 -12.34
CA LYS A 131 58.75 -18.18 -11.36
C LYS A 131 58.36 -19.55 -11.95
N ILE A 132 57.92 -19.61 -13.21
CA ILE A 132 57.56 -20.88 -13.86
C ILE A 132 58.79 -21.77 -14.11
N ASN A 133 59.94 -21.16 -14.38
CA ASN A 133 61.15 -21.89 -14.78
C ASN A 133 62.02 -22.38 -13.62
N GLN A 134 61.61 -22.17 -12.36
CA GLN A 134 62.50 -22.40 -11.21
C GLN A 134 62.51 -23.84 -10.66
N ASP A 135 61.74 -24.80 -11.18
CA ASP A 135 61.69 -26.15 -10.56
C ASP A 135 61.34 -27.33 -11.50
N LEU A 136 61.97 -27.43 -12.68
CA LEU A 136 61.78 -28.58 -13.60
C LEU A 136 62.90 -29.64 -13.56
N THR A 137 63.95 -29.46 -12.76
CA THR A 137 65.08 -30.40 -12.66
C THR A 137 64.84 -31.55 -11.67
N SER A 138 63.76 -31.50 -10.89
CA SER A 138 63.39 -32.46 -9.84
C SER A 138 62.44 -33.58 -10.31
N TYR A 139 61.85 -33.47 -11.52
CA TYR A 139 61.07 -34.54 -12.13
C TYR A 139 61.93 -35.38 -13.06
N GLY A 140 62.43 -36.51 -12.56
CA GLY A 140 63.23 -37.48 -13.30
C GLY A 140 62.55 -37.88 -14.63
N ARG A 141 63.15 -37.47 -15.75
CA ARG A 141 62.77 -37.98 -17.07
C ARG A 141 63.19 -39.44 -17.17
N LEU A 142 62.21 -40.35 -17.27
CA LEU A 142 62.48 -41.75 -17.64
C LEU A 142 63.02 -41.78 -19.06
N ALA A 143 64.19 -42.41 -19.24
CA ALA A 143 64.89 -42.53 -20.52
C ALA A 143 64.27 -43.55 -21.49
N SER A 144 63.18 -44.23 -21.10
CA SER A 144 62.41 -45.15 -21.95
C SER A 144 60.96 -45.31 -21.44
N PRO A 145 60.00 -45.73 -22.30
CA PRO A 145 58.61 -45.97 -21.90
C PRO A 145 58.52 -47.10 -20.86
N ASN A 146 57.80 -46.87 -19.77
CA ASN A 146 57.51 -47.92 -18.79
C ASN A 146 56.44 -48.86 -19.38
N GLU A 147 56.85 -49.99 -19.93
CA GLU A 147 55.92 -51.06 -20.35
C GLU A 147 55.44 -51.81 -19.10
N TRP A 148 54.19 -51.58 -18.72
CA TRP A 148 53.55 -52.26 -17.59
C TRP A 148 53.47 -53.78 -17.87
N LYS A 149 54.02 -54.62 -16.98
CA LYS A 149 53.94 -56.08 -17.08
C LYS A 149 52.67 -56.63 -16.41
N ASN A 150 52.43 -57.95 -16.57
CA ASN A 150 51.27 -58.67 -15.98
C ASN A 150 51.13 -58.53 -14.46
N TYR A 151 52.19 -58.13 -13.74
CA TYR A 151 52.17 -57.89 -12.29
C TYR A 151 53.00 -56.66 -11.96
N ASN A 152 52.36 -55.63 -11.39
CA ASN A 152 53.01 -54.41 -10.93
C ASN A 152 52.79 -54.26 -9.42
N LYS A 153 53.87 -54.18 -8.65
CA LYS A 153 53.83 -53.98 -7.20
C LYS A 153 54.32 -52.58 -6.86
N PHE A 154 53.45 -51.75 -6.32
CA PHE A 154 53.80 -50.42 -5.83
C PHE A 154 54.03 -50.49 -4.31
N THR A 155 55.21 -50.08 -3.85
CA THR A 155 55.59 -50.11 -2.42
C THR A 155 55.36 -48.77 -1.70
N SER A 156 54.84 -47.78 -2.42
CA SER A 156 54.58 -46.42 -1.95
C SER A 156 53.23 -45.92 -2.46
N LYS A 157 52.74 -44.77 -1.96
CA LYS A 157 51.47 -44.16 -2.38
C LYS A 157 51.42 -43.97 -3.90
N VAL A 158 50.37 -44.50 -4.53
CA VAL A 158 50.07 -44.27 -5.95
C VAL A 158 48.92 -43.28 -6.03
N THR A 159 49.10 -42.23 -6.82
CA THR A 159 48.04 -41.26 -7.15
C THR A 159 47.84 -41.29 -8.67
N MET A 160 46.62 -41.58 -9.12
CA MET A 160 46.24 -41.48 -10.53
C MET A 160 45.39 -40.21 -10.70
N SER A 161 45.87 -39.25 -11.48
CA SER A 161 45.21 -37.94 -11.68
C SER A 161 44.28 -37.90 -12.90
N GLY A 162 44.23 -38.97 -13.70
CA GLY A 162 43.28 -39.16 -14.80
C GLY A 162 42.25 -40.26 -14.49
N GLY A 163 41.32 -40.48 -15.42
CA GLY A 163 40.36 -41.59 -15.34
C GLY A 163 41.03 -42.96 -15.55
N LEU A 164 40.57 -43.98 -14.82
CA LEU A 164 40.92 -45.39 -15.07
C LEU A 164 39.83 -46.01 -15.95
N GLU A 165 40.13 -46.24 -17.23
CA GLU A 165 39.22 -46.90 -18.17
C GLU A 165 39.52 -48.41 -18.22
N LEU A 166 38.50 -49.23 -18.00
CA LEU A 166 38.57 -50.68 -18.17
C LEU A 166 37.92 -51.03 -19.51
N LEU A 167 38.69 -51.54 -20.46
CA LEU A 167 38.20 -51.93 -21.77
C LEU A 167 37.72 -53.40 -21.77
N GLY A 168 36.58 -53.67 -22.41
CA GLY A 168 36.03 -55.02 -22.58
C GLY A 168 35.57 -55.70 -21.28
N ASN A 169 35.78 -57.01 -21.15
CA ASN A 169 35.42 -57.82 -19.97
C ASN A 169 36.50 -57.78 -18.87
N SER A 170 37.22 -56.68 -18.76
CA SER A 170 38.30 -56.54 -17.78
C SER A 170 37.75 -56.38 -16.36
N LEU A 171 38.44 -56.98 -15.40
CA LEU A 171 38.08 -56.94 -13.98
C LEU A 171 39.08 -56.07 -13.21
N PHE A 172 38.60 -55.17 -12.35
CA PHE A 172 39.43 -54.47 -11.38
C PHE A 172 39.14 -54.99 -9.98
N SER A 173 40.16 -55.56 -9.33
CA SER A 173 40.10 -56.00 -7.95
C SER A 173 41.20 -55.33 -7.14
N LEU A 174 40.83 -54.54 -6.14
CA LEU A 174 41.76 -54.01 -5.15
C LEU A 174 41.83 -55.00 -3.99
N ILE A 175 42.99 -55.59 -3.75
CA ILE A 175 43.22 -56.55 -2.66
C ILE A 175 44.17 -55.92 -1.64
N GLN A 176 43.75 -55.88 -0.37
CA GLN A 176 44.58 -55.43 0.73
C GLN A 176 44.67 -56.55 1.76
N ASN A 177 45.89 -56.94 2.15
CA ASN A 177 46.15 -57.99 3.14
C ASN A 177 45.47 -59.35 2.84
N GLY A 178 45.27 -59.67 1.56
CA GLY A 178 44.64 -60.91 1.12
C GLY A 178 43.11 -60.85 1.01
N GLU A 179 42.48 -59.72 1.36
CA GLU A 179 41.04 -59.51 1.23
C GLU A 179 40.71 -58.56 0.07
N VAL A 180 39.65 -58.86 -0.67
CA VAL A 180 39.16 -58.00 -1.77
C VAL A 180 38.41 -56.81 -1.17
N VAL A 181 38.96 -55.61 -1.33
CA VAL A 181 38.41 -54.33 -0.82
C VAL A 181 37.45 -53.70 -1.83
N THR A 182 37.73 -53.84 -3.13
CA THR A 182 36.86 -53.34 -4.21
C THR A 182 36.85 -54.33 -5.36
N HIS A 183 35.67 -54.67 -5.88
CA HIS A 183 35.49 -55.49 -7.08
C HIS A 183 34.54 -54.78 -8.06
N LEU A 184 35.05 -54.46 -9.25
CA LEU A 184 34.29 -53.84 -10.33
C LEU A 184 34.30 -54.78 -11.55
N SER A 185 33.11 -55.12 -12.03
CA SER A 185 32.91 -55.95 -13.21
C SER A 185 31.72 -55.46 -14.05
N ALA A 186 31.66 -55.88 -15.31
CA ALA A 186 30.54 -55.59 -16.21
C ALA A 186 29.21 -56.22 -15.77
N SER A 187 29.24 -57.23 -14.89
CA SER A 187 28.06 -57.94 -14.39
C SER A 187 27.62 -57.52 -12.97
N GLY A 188 28.34 -56.58 -12.34
CA GLY A 188 28.00 -56.02 -11.03
C GLY A 188 29.20 -55.53 -10.23
N SER A 189 28.94 -54.62 -9.29
CA SER A 189 29.92 -54.05 -8.35
C SER A 189 29.55 -54.38 -6.91
N LEU A 190 30.53 -54.84 -6.14
CA LEU A 190 30.41 -55.05 -4.68
C LEU A 190 31.06 -53.87 -3.96
N LEU A 191 30.38 -52.72 -3.91
CA LEU A 191 30.73 -51.64 -3.01
C LEU A 191 30.03 -51.89 -1.67
N LYS A 192 30.75 -52.47 -0.70
CA LYS A 192 30.24 -52.63 0.67
C LYS A 192 30.65 -51.43 1.52
N GLY A 193 29.73 -50.48 1.70
CA GLY A 193 29.83 -49.39 2.68
C GLY A 193 29.57 -48.00 2.12
N PRO A 194 29.14 -47.02 2.95
CA PRO A 194 28.86 -45.67 2.49
C PRO A 194 30.16 -44.99 2.02
N LEU A 195 30.11 -44.41 0.82
CA LEU A 195 31.20 -43.64 0.22
C LEU A 195 31.55 -42.47 1.15
N LYS A 196 32.84 -42.25 1.39
CA LYS A 196 33.35 -41.03 2.03
C LYS A 196 34.33 -40.38 1.06
N ILE A 197 34.11 -39.11 0.75
CA ILE A 197 35.04 -38.29 -0.04
C ILE A 197 35.61 -37.25 0.93
N ASP A 198 36.93 -37.20 1.05
CA ASP A 198 37.66 -36.22 1.87
C ASP A 198 37.24 -36.10 3.35
N GLY A 199 36.73 -37.19 3.93
CA GLY A 199 36.38 -37.27 5.36
C GLY A 199 34.88 -37.14 5.65
N ASP A 200 34.06 -36.70 4.69
CA ASP A 200 32.63 -36.50 4.86
C ASP A 200 31.78 -37.67 4.32
N LEU A 201 30.68 -37.97 5.00
CA LEU A 201 29.74 -39.05 4.65
C LEU A 201 28.94 -38.72 3.37
N VAL A 202 28.97 -39.63 2.40
CA VAL A 202 27.97 -39.67 1.32
C VAL A 202 26.80 -40.53 1.81
N TYR A 203 25.67 -39.86 2.10
CA TYR A 203 24.47 -40.45 2.68
C TYR A 203 23.89 -41.59 1.83
N THR A 204 23.31 -42.60 2.49
CA THR A 204 22.52 -43.64 1.82
C THR A 204 21.17 -43.09 1.37
N LYS A 205 20.55 -43.69 0.34
CA LYS A 205 19.22 -43.27 -0.17
C LYS A 205 18.17 -43.15 0.95
N ALA A 206 18.13 -44.10 1.88
CA ALA A 206 17.19 -44.09 3.00
C ALA A 206 17.42 -42.90 3.96
N GLN A 207 18.68 -42.49 4.17
CA GLN A 207 19.01 -41.33 5.01
C GLN A 207 18.66 -40.02 4.32
N VAL A 208 18.87 -39.94 3.01
CA VAL A 208 18.43 -38.79 2.19
C VAL A 208 16.91 -38.69 2.18
N ASP A 209 16.22 -39.82 1.98
CA ASP A 209 14.76 -39.86 1.99
C ASP A 209 14.19 -39.42 3.36
N ALA A 210 14.79 -39.88 4.47
CA ALA A 210 14.40 -39.46 5.81
C ALA A 210 14.66 -37.96 6.07
N ALA A 211 15.80 -37.43 5.62
CA ALA A 211 16.13 -36.02 5.76
C ALA A 211 15.22 -35.12 4.91
N ILE A 212 14.93 -35.53 3.66
CA ILE A 212 13.96 -34.85 2.79
C ILE A 212 12.56 -34.87 3.41
N LEU A 213 12.14 -36.00 3.99
CA LEU A 213 10.82 -36.11 4.61
C LEU A 213 10.71 -35.21 5.85
N ALA A 214 11.75 -35.18 6.68
CA ALA A 214 11.83 -34.28 7.84
C ALA A 214 11.79 -32.80 7.42
N GLU A 215 12.56 -32.43 6.40
CA GLU A 215 12.57 -31.04 5.92
C GLU A 215 11.27 -30.67 5.19
N ARG A 216 10.60 -31.61 4.51
CA ARG A 216 9.26 -31.38 3.94
C ARG A 216 8.22 -31.13 5.03
N GLU A 217 8.23 -31.89 6.12
CA GLU A 217 7.30 -31.66 7.24
C GLU A 217 7.59 -30.32 7.94
N LYS A 218 8.87 -29.95 8.07
CA LYS A 218 9.28 -28.65 8.61
C LYS A 218 8.86 -27.49 7.71
N ILE A 219 9.12 -27.57 6.39
CA ILE A 219 8.68 -26.57 5.41
C ILE A 219 7.16 -26.48 5.38
N LYS A 220 6.44 -27.61 5.46
CA LYS A 220 4.97 -27.63 5.50
C LYS A 220 4.45 -26.90 6.74
N LYS A 221 5.06 -27.14 7.90
CA LYS A 221 4.73 -26.44 9.15
C LYS A 221 5.01 -24.94 9.04
N ASP A 222 6.20 -24.54 8.60
CA ASP A 222 6.58 -23.14 8.42
C ASP A 222 5.69 -22.42 7.39
N LEU A 223 5.26 -23.11 6.33
CA LEU A 223 4.37 -22.56 5.30
C LEU A 223 2.94 -22.35 5.84
N ILE A 224 2.45 -23.30 6.65
CA ILE A 224 1.13 -23.19 7.29
C ILE A 224 1.12 -22.06 8.33
N GLU A 225 2.20 -21.92 9.10
CA GLU A 225 2.33 -20.90 10.15
C GLU A 225 2.58 -19.49 9.59
N ASN A 226 3.28 -19.34 8.44
CA ASN A 226 3.67 -18.03 7.91
C ASN A 226 2.88 -17.53 6.69
N ILE A 227 2.16 -18.40 5.95
CA ILE A 227 1.58 -18.03 4.64
C ILE A 227 0.05 -18.22 4.58
N ILE A 228 -0.55 -19.06 5.43
CA ILE A 228 -1.98 -19.39 5.30
C ILE A 228 -2.82 -18.60 6.30
N ASN A 229 -3.88 -17.97 5.78
CA ASN A 229 -4.95 -17.36 6.58
C ASN A 229 -5.59 -18.44 7.47
N TRP A 230 -5.15 -18.53 8.73
CA TRP A 230 -5.56 -19.53 9.72
C TRP A 230 -7.09 -19.79 9.82
N PRO A 231 -7.96 -18.75 9.74
CA PRO A 231 -9.40 -18.88 9.53
C PRO A 231 -9.86 -19.82 8.41
N ALA A 232 -9.14 -19.89 7.29
CA ALA A 232 -9.50 -20.73 6.14
C ALA A 232 -9.19 -22.22 6.36
N LEU A 233 -8.47 -22.56 7.44
CA LEU A 233 -8.11 -23.92 7.82
C LEU A 233 -8.95 -24.47 8.98
N ALA A 234 -9.99 -23.75 9.42
CA ALA A 234 -10.84 -24.23 10.50
C ALA A 234 -11.56 -25.53 10.10
N ASP A 235 -11.49 -26.55 10.97
CA ASP A 235 -12.18 -27.83 10.80
C ASP A 235 -13.71 -27.70 10.95
N ALA A 236 -14.17 -26.68 11.68
CA ALA A 236 -15.58 -26.33 11.77
C ALA A 236 -15.78 -24.84 12.06
N GLU A 237 -16.91 -24.31 11.58
CA GLU A 237 -17.37 -22.95 11.84
C GLU A 237 -18.83 -22.98 12.33
N LEU A 238 -19.12 -22.28 13.42
CA LEU A 238 -20.45 -22.18 14.02
C LEU A 238 -20.87 -20.71 14.08
N LEU A 239 -22.00 -20.36 13.46
CA LEU A 239 -22.53 -19.00 13.45
C LEU A 239 -23.83 -18.93 14.27
N TYR A 240 -23.88 -17.99 15.21
CA TYR A 240 -25.04 -17.70 16.05
C TYR A 240 -25.51 -16.27 15.79
N THR A 241 -26.77 -16.14 15.35
CA THR A 241 -27.46 -14.85 15.14
C THR A 241 -28.64 -14.67 16.09
N GLN A 242 -28.83 -15.62 17.01
CA GLN A 242 -29.86 -15.62 18.03
C GLN A 242 -29.28 -16.05 19.37
N ASN A 243 -29.95 -15.68 20.45
CA ASN A 243 -29.59 -16.11 21.80
C ASN A 243 -29.62 -17.63 21.89
N GLY A 244 -28.72 -18.19 22.68
CA GLY A 244 -28.64 -19.63 22.85
C GLY A 244 -27.42 -20.04 23.64
N LYS A 245 -27.04 -21.29 23.48
CA LYS A 245 -25.84 -21.86 24.09
C LYS A 245 -25.00 -22.54 23.04
N ILE A 246 -23.68 -22.43 23.13
CA ILE A 246 -22.76 -23.06 22.19
C ILE A 246 -23.01 -24.58 22.15
N GLN A 247 -23.31 -25.10 20.97
CA GLN A 247 -23.45 -26.53 20.70
C GLN A 247 -22.14 -27.05 20.09
N TRP A 248 -21.35 -27.77 20.89
CA TRP A 248 -20.08 -28.31 20.44
C TRP A 248 -20.26 -29.55 19.55
N PRO A 249 -19.59 -29.64 18.39
CA PRO A 249 -19.49 -30.87 17.63
C PRO A 249 -18.90 -32.02 18.48
N ALA A 250 -19.33 -33.26 18.22
CA ALA A 250 -18.98 -34.42 19.04
C ALA A 250 -17.47 -34.71 19.16
N TRP A 251 -16.67 -34.25 18.19
CA TRP A 251 -15.22 -34.44 18.18
C TRP A 251 -14.46 -33.41 19.03
N VAL A 252 -15.12 -32.35 19.50
CA VAL A 252 -14.48 -31.27 20.26
C VAL A 252 -14.10 -31.76 21.65
N THR A 253 -12.82 -31.64 21.99
CA THR A 253 -12.25 -32.00 23.29
C THR A 253 -11.87 -30.75 24.08
N ASN A 254 -11.39 -30.92 25.32
CA ASN A 254 -10.91 -29.80 26.13
C ASN A 254 -9.63 -29.15 25.59
N GLN A 255 -8.89 -29.86 24.72
CA GLN A 255 -7.67 -29.39 24.05
C GLN A 255 -7.93 -28.78 22.68
N THR A 256 -9.15 -28.85 22.16
CA THR A 256 -9.50 -28.19 20.89
C THR A 256 -9.28 -26.68 20.98
N LYS A 257 -8.59 -26.13 19.97
CA LYS A 257 -8.38 -24.69 19.80
C LYS A 257 -9.65 -24.02 19.29
N VAL A 258 -10.00 -22.88 19.88
CA VAL A 258 -11.26 -22.17 19.65
C VAL A 258 -10.97 -20.68 19.44
N GLU A 259 -11.51 -20.12 18.36
CA GLU A 259 -11.64 -18.68 18.13
C GLU A 259 -13.11 -18.31 18.27
N ILE A 260 -13.43 -17.27 19.03
CA ILE A 260 -14.77 -16.70 19.14
C ILE A 260 -14.70 -15.24 18.73
N GLN A 261 -15.42 -14.86 17.68
CA GLN A 261 -15.64 -13.47 17.31
C GLN A 261 -17.07 -13.09 17.64
N ALA A 262 -17.25 -11.94 18.27
CA ALA A 262 -18.53 -11.45 18.72
C ALA A 262 -18.71 -10.01 18.28
N TRP A 263 -19.81 -9.70 17.62
CA TRP A 263 -20.15 -8.34 17.20
C TRP A 263 -21.33 -7.82 18.02
N GLY A 264 -21.23 -6.59 18.53
CA GLY A 264 -22.37 -5.87 19.12
C GLY A 264 -23.38 -5.43 18.04
N GLY A 265 -24.60 -5.08 18.44
CA GLY A 265 -25.61 -4.56 17.51
C GLY A 265 -25.24 -3.15 17.00
N GLY A 266 -25.63 -2.81 15.77
CA GLY A 266 -25.43 -1.48 15.22
C GLY A 266 -26.44 -0.46 15.74
N GLY A 267 -26.08 0.81 15.82
CA GLY A 267 -27.02 1.89 16.11
C GLY A 267 -27.89 2.23 14.89
N SER A 268 -29.13 2.67 15.11
CA SER A 268 -29.99 3.19 14.05
C SER A 268 -29.61 4.63 13.67
N GLY A 269 -30.01 5.06 12.48
CA GLY A 269 -29.94 6.47 12.11
C GLY A 269 -30.98 7.33 12.86
N GLY A 270 -30.72 8.63 12.94
CA GLY A 270 -31.65 9.63 13.48
C GLY A 270 -32.67 10.13 12.46
N GLY A 271 -33.73 10.77 12.95
CA GLY A 271 -34.77 11.42 12.14
C GLY A 271 -34.31 12.73 11.50
N SER A 272 -35.00 13.16 10.45
CA SER A 272 -34.75 14.43 9.75
C SER A 272 -35.75 15.53 10.15
N ASP A 273 -35.41 16.75 9.81
CA ASP A 273 -36.23 17.97 9.91
C ASP A 273 -35.88 18.84 8.70
N THR A 274 -36.56 18.60 7.57
CA THR A 274 -36.13 19.06 6.24
C THR A 274 -35.96 20.59 6.18
N PRO A 275 -34.90 21.09 5.51
CA PRO A 275 -33.94 20.37 4.66
C PRO A 275 -32.79 19.67 5.42
N TYR A 276 -32.79 19.66 6.75
CA TYR A 276 -31.75 19.05 7.57
C TYR A 276 -32.01 17.56 7.77
N LEU A 277 -30.99 16.74 7.52
CA LEU A 277 -31.15 15.28 7.44
C LEU A 277 -30.53 14.58 8.65
N GLY A 278 -31.03 13.39 8.97
CA GLY A 278 -30.59 12.64 10.14
C GLY A 278 -29.15 12.14 10.02
N GLY A 279 -28.47 12.01 11.16
CA GLY A 279 -27.16 11.37 11.23
C GLY A 279 -27.27 9.85 11.18
N GLY A 280 -26.24 9.17 10.70
CA GLY A 280 -26.19 7.71 10.69
C GLY A 280 -25.78 7.14 12.05
N GLY A 281 -26.23 5.93 12.38
CA GLY A 281 -25.83 5.22 13.59
C GLY A 281 -24.43 4.63 13.49
N GLY A 282 -23.76 4.45 14.62
CA GLY A 282 -22.45 3.80 14.67
C GLY A 282 -22.54 2.28 14.50
N GLY A 283 -21.49 1.66 13.99
CA GLY A 283 -21.38 0.20 13.93
C GLY A 283 -21.05 -0.39 15.30
N GLY A 284 -21.46 -1.63 15.56
CA GLY A 284 -21.10 -2.38 16.76
C GLY A 284 -19.61 -2.72 16.81
N GLY A 285 -19.06 -2.83 18.02
CA GLY A 285 -17.69 -3.31 18.21
C GLY A 285 -17.58 -4.80 17.92
N CYS A 286 -16.37 -5.27 17.59
CA CYS A 286 -16.04 -6.68 17.46
C CYS A 286 -15.02 -7.09 18.51
N SER A 287 -15.37 -8.07 19.33
CA SER A 287 -14.45 -8.69 20.27
C SER A 287 -14.08 -10.09 19.83
N VAL A 288 -12.80 -10.39 19.90
CA VAL A 288 -12.26 -11.69 19.51
C VAL A 288 -11.56 -12.33 20.67
N TRP A 289 -11.82 -13.61 20.88
CA TRP A 289 -11.15 -14.43 21.87
C TRP A 289 -10.55 -15.67 21.22
N TYR A 290 -9.34 -16.05 21.64
CA TYR A 290 -8.68 -17.25 21.18
C TYR A 290 -8.07 -18.03 22.35
N GLY A 291 -8.29 -19.34 22.36
CA GLY A 291 -7.75 -20.24 23.37
C GLY A 291 -8.28 -21.66 23.25
N TYR A 292 -7.92 -22.50 24.22
CA TYR A 292 -8.43 -23.87 24.31
C TYR A 292 -9.86 -23.90 24.86
N LYS A 293 -10.69 -24.87 24.43
CA LYS A 293 -12.06 -25.03 24.95
C LYS A 293 -12.10 -25.07 26.48
N THR A 294 -11.15 -25.73 27.13
CA THR A 294 -11.09 -25.78 28.60
C THR A 294 -11.04 -24.39 29.26
N SER A 295 -10.46 -23.39 28.58
CA SER A 295 -10.32 -22.02 29.08
C SER A 295 -11.63 -21.23 29.01
N LEU A 296 -12.65 -21.73 28.32
CA LEU A 296 -13.99 -21.17 28.38
C LEU A 296 -14.69 -21.48 29.70
N ASN A 297 -14.26 -22.48 30.47
CA ASN A 297 -14.73 -22.75 31.83
C ASN A 297 -16.27 -22.66 32.03
N GLY A 298 -17.06 -23.16 31.08
CA GLY A 298 -18.53 -23.13 31.11
C GLY A 298 -19.19 -21.81 30.65
N HIS A 299 -18.42 -20.83 30.17
CA HIS A 299 -18.87 -19.57 29.59
C HIS A 299 -19.41 -19.75 28.16
N GLU A 300 -20.50 -20.51 28.02
CA GLU A 300 -21.05 -20.98 26.73
C GLU A 300 -22.38 -20.33 26.35
N ASP A 301 -22.99 -19.56 27.24
CA ASP A 301 -24.25 -18.87 26.98
C ASP A 301 -24.01 -17.66 26.08
N ILE A 302 -24.84 -17.48 25.06
CA ILE A 302 -24.75 -16.39 24.08
C ILE A 302 -26.00 -15.53 24.19
N THR A 303 -25.78 -14.23 24.37
CA THR A 303 -26.80 -13.18 24.19
C THR A 303 -26.36 -12.28 23.05
N ILE A 304 -27.14 -12.26 21.97
CA ILE A 304 -26.90 -11.43 20.79
C ILE A 304 -27.47 -10.05 21.02
N GLY A 305 -26.63 -9.03 20.85
CA GLY A 305 -27.03 -7.64 20.88
C GLY A 305 -27.88 -7.28 19.67
N LYS A 306 -29.10 -6.80 19.90
CA LYS A 306 -29.99 -6.32 18.84
C LYS A 306 -29.52 -5.01 18.24
N GLY A 307 -29.76 -4.85 16.94
CA GLY A 307 -29.58 -3.58 16.26
C GLY A 307 -30.60 -2.56 16.74
N GLY A 308 -30.21 -1.29 16.74
CA GLY A 308 -31.11 -0.19 17.05
C GLY A 308 -32.29 -0.15 16.09
N ALA A 309 -33.51 -0.13 16.62
CA ALA A 309 -34.70 -0.10 15.77
C ALA A 309 -34.84 1.24 15.03
N SER A 310 -35.35 1.19 13.80
CA SER A 310 -35.67 2.36 12.96
C SER A 310 -36.60 3.34 13.68
N VAL A 311 -36.42 4.63 13.40
CA VAL A 311 -37.28 5.72 13.89
C VAL A 311 -37.83 6.53 12.72
N SER A 312 -39.08 7.00 12.81
CA SER A 312 -39.77 7.71 11.73
C SER A 312 -40.35 9.06 12.14
N GLY A 313 -39.94 9.64 13.28
CA GLY A 313 -40.42 10.94 13.74
C GLY A 313 -39.50 12.09 13.37
N ARG A 314 -40.07 13.27 13.14
CA ARG A 314 -39.30 14.51 12.96
C ARG A 314 -38.49 14.80 14.23
N GLY A 315 -37.19 15.06 14.08
CA GLY A 315 -36.30 15.37 15.21
C GLY A 315 -36.13 14.24 16.22
N VAL A 316 -36.50 13.00 15.89
CA VAL A 316 -36.38 11.85 16.80
C VAL A 316 -34.98 11.25 16.73
N GLN A 317 -34.36 11.07 17.90
CA GLN A 317 -33.05 10.42 18.02
C GLN A 317 -33.16 8.95 17.60
N GLY A 318 -32.11 8.42 16.97
CA GLY A 318 -32.01 6.99 16.71
C GLY A 318 -31.95 6.19 18.02
N LYS A 319 -31.92 4.86 17.89
CA LYS A 319 -31.71 3.93 19.02
C LYS A 319 -30.33 3.28 18.91
N SER A 320 -29.63 3.16 20.03
CA SER A 320 -28.34 2.46 20.08
C SER A 320 -28.55 0.96 19.88
N GLY A 321 -27.53 0.30 19.34
CA GLY A 321 -27.47 -1.16 19.34
C GLY A 321 -27.17 -1.69 20.73
N GLU A 322 -27.61 -2.91 21.00
CA GLU A 322 -27.35 -3.61 22.24
C GLU A 322 -26.02 -4.36 22.20
N THR A 323 -25.52 -4.74 23.37
CA THR A 323 -24.25 -5.44 23.54
C THR A 323 -24.42 -6.95 23.35
N THR A 324 -23.52 -7.56 22.59
CA THR A 324 -23.39 -9.02 22.51
C THR A 324 -22.50 -9.52 23.64
N ILE A 325 -22.98 -10.54 24.36
CA ILE A 325 -22.32 -11.09 25.55
C ILE A 325 -22.21 -12.61 25.40
N ILE A 326 -21.00 -13.15 25.59
CA ILE A 326 -20.77 -14.58 25.78
C ILE A 326 -20.37 -14.86 27.23
N GLY A 327 -21.03 -15.85 27.82
CA GLY A 327 -20.79 -16.42 29.14
C GLY A 327 -20.60 -15.38 30.23
N LYS A 328 -21.68 -14.77 30.74
CA LYS A 328 -21.65 -13.84 31.88
C LYS A 328 -20.56 -12.76 31.77
N ASN A 329 -20.46 -12.08 30.62
CA ASN A 329 -19.47 -11.04 30.31
C ASN A 329 -18.03 -11.53 30.11
N PHE A 330 -17.81 -12.82 29.90
CA PHE A 330 -16.50 -13.36 29.54
C PHE A 330 -15.98 -12.74 28.25
N ILE A 331 -16.84 -12.61 27.24
CA ILE A 331 -16.59 -11.81 26.04
C ILE A 331 -17.73 -10.82 25.89
N THR A 332 -17.39 -9.55 25.67
CA THR A 332 -18.35 -8.47 25.50
C THR A 332 -17.98 -7.66 24.27
N ALA A 333 -18.94 -7.45 23.38
CA ALA A 333 -18.82 -6.59 22.21
C ALA A 333 -19.96 -5.57 22.24
N THR A 334 -19.63 -4.30 22.50
CA THR A 334 -20.67 -3.30 22.76
C THR A 334 -21.32 -2.82 21.48
N GLY A 335 -22.60 -2.47 21.58
CA GLY A 335 -23.36 -1.95 20.46
C GLY A 335 -22.93 -0.53 20.07
N GLY A 336 -23.20 -0.16 18.82
CA GLY A 336 -22.97 1.19 18.31
C GLY A 336 -23.99 2.19 18.83
N CYS A 337 -23.57 3.44 19.02
CA CYS A 337 -24.44 4.52 19.45
C CYS A 337 -25.39 4.96 18.34
N ASN A 338 -26.56 5.46 18.72
CA ASN A 338 -27.53 6.04 17.80
C ASN A 338 -26.98 7.24 17.01
N GLY A 339 -27.45 7.40 15.78
CA GLY A 339 -27.34 8.67 15.05
C GLY A 339 -28.24 9.71 15.69
N THR A 340 -27.80 10.97 15.71
CA THR A 340 -28.62 12.05 16.26
C THR A 340 -29.59 12.62 15.24
N ALA A 341 -30.70 13.17 15.74
CA ALA A 341 -31.71 13.78 14.90
C ALA A 341 -31.27 15.16 14.38
N ALA A 342 -31.77 15.54 13.20
CA ALA A 342 -31.75 16.92 12.78
C ALA A 342 -32.72 17.77 13.61
N TYR A 343 -32.41 19.06 13.79
CA TYR A 343 -33.34 19.98 14.46
C TYR A 343 -33.32 21.36 13.81
N TYR A 344 -34.50 21.98 13.72
CA TYR A 344 -34.68 23.37 13.33
C TYR A 344 -35.06 24.24 14.53
N ASN A 345 -34.29 25.29 14.78
CA ASN A 345 -34.60 26.30 15.79
C ASN A 345 -35.40 27.44 15.17
N THR A 346 -36.69 27.52 15.52
CA THR A 346 -37.61 28.54 15.02
C THR A 346 -37.29 29.95 15.51
N SER A 347 -36.67 30.09 16.68
CA SER A 347 -36.33 31.39 17.29
C SER A 347 -35.12 32.05 16.61
N SER A 348 -34.09 31.26 16.28
CA SER A 348 -32.90 31.74 15.56
C SER A 348 -32.98 31.57 14.05
N ARG A 349 -34.01 30.88 13.53
CA ARG A 349 -34.16 30.49 12.11
C ARG A 349 -32.97 29.70 11.57
N THR A 350 -32.28 28.96 12.44
CA THR A 350 -31.13 28.11 12.09
C THR A 350 -31.50 26.64 12.26
N GLY A 351 -30.96 25.77 11.41
CA GLY A 351 -31.10 24.33 11.61
C GLY A 351 -29.78 23.59 11.44
N TYR A 352 -29.74 22.40 12.02
CA TYR A 352 -28.57 21.56 12.11
C TYR A 352 -28.93 20.15 11.70
N SER A 353 -28.12 19.56 10.84
CA SER A 353 -28.24 18.14 10.51
C SER A 353 -27.85 17.27 11.71
N GLY A 354 -28.40 16.07 11.73
CA GLY A 354 -28.03 15.07 12.71
C GLY A 354 -26.57 14.66 12.60
N SER A 355 -25.95 14.38 13.73
CA SER A 355 -24.57 13.93 13.85
C SER A 355 -24.49 12.40 13.86
N GLY A 356 -23.37 11.86 13.40
CA GLY A 356 -23.12 10.44 13.42
C GLY A 356 -22.99 9.85 14.83
N GLY A 357 -23.53 8.65 15.04
CA GLY A 357 -23.34 7.91 16.28
C GLY A 357 -21.93 7.34 16.40
N ALA A 358 -21.36 7.34 17.60
CA ALA A 358 -20.08 6.68 17.87
C ALA A 358 -20.18 5.17 17.65
N GLY A 359 -19.08 4.54 17.21
CA GLY A 359 -19.01 3.09 17.10
C GLY A 359 -18.91 2.41 18.47
N GLY A 360 -19.32 1.14 18.52
CA GLY A 360 -19.18 0.28 19.68
C GLY A 360 -17.73 -0.10 19.93
N VAL A 361 -17.46 -0.53 21.15
CA VAL A 361 -16.14 -0.93 21.63
C VAL A 361 -16.01 -2.45 21.53
N GLY A 362 -14.88 -2.87 20.96
CA GLY A 362 -14.47 -4.26 20.90
C GLY A 362 -12.96 -4.39 21.10
N GLY A 363 -12.46 -5.61 21.14
CA GLY A 363 -11.02 -5.83 21.30
C GLY A 363 -10.64 -7.30 21.29
N ASN A 364 -9.34 -7.56 21.38
CA ASN A 364 -8.82 -8.92 21.48
C ASN A 364 -8.69 -9.31 22.95
N LEU A 365 -9.19 -10.48 23.33
CA LEU A 365 -9.23 -11.03 24.68
C LEU A 365 -8.57 -12.43 24.68
N GLY A 366 -7.82 -12.79 25.74
CA GLY A 366 -7.19 -14.11 25.87
C GLY A 366 -5.77 -14.22 25.27
N LEU A 367 -5.32 -15.44 24.95
CA LEU A 367 -3.97 -15.76 24.43
C LEU A 367 -3.75 -15.27 22.98
N ALA A 368 -4.58 -14.33 22.51
CA ALA A 368 -4.56 -13.77 21.17
C ALA A 368 -3.33 -12.87 20.87
N THR A 369 -2.32 -12.86 21.74
CA THR A 369 -1.00 -12.26 21.47
C THR A 369 -0.07 -13.22 20.71
N ASP A 370 -0.47 -14.46 20.48
CA ASP A 370 0.24 -15.34 19.54
C ASP A 370 -0.10 -14.84 18.13
N GLU A 371 0.69 -13.89 17.62
CA GLU A 371 0.53 -13.16 16.36
C GLU A 371 0.70 -14.07 15.12
N HIS A 372 -0.03 -15.18 15.07
CA HIS A 372 -0.11 -15.97 13.85
C HIS A 372 -0.72 -15.09 12.76
N PRO A 373 -0.05 -14.93 11.60
CA PRO A 373 -0.52 -14.12 10.49
C PRO A 373 -1.80 -14.73 9.90
N GLY A 374 -2.96 -14.39 10.46
CA GLY A 374 -4.25 -14.87 9.97
C GLY A 374 -5.39 -14.86 10.98
N LEU A 375 -5.13 -14.89 12.29
CA LEU A 375 -6.22 -14.86 13.28
C LEU A 375 -7.08 -13.60 13.15
N ALA A 376 -8.38 -13.73 13.38
CA ALA A 376 -9.28 -12.60 13.27
C ALA A 376 -8.94 -11.53 14.29
N LYS A 377 -9.00 -10.26 13.88
CA LYS A 377 -8.72 -9.12 14.74
C LYS A 377 -10.02 -8.44 15.14
N GLY A 378 -10.22 -8.32 16.44
CA GLY A 378 -11.25 -7.47 17.02
C GLY A 378 -10.93 -6.00 16.81
N GLY A 379 -11.91 -5.15 17.10
CA GLY A 379 -11.76 -3.71 16.98
C GLY A 379 -13.05 -2.97 17.25
N ASN A 380 -12.92 -1.65 17.39
CA ASN A 380 -14.08 -0.77 17.54
C ASN A 380 -14.87 -0.70 16.24
N GLY A 381 -16.18 -0.55 16.36
CA GLY A 381 -17.03 -0.18 15.24
C GLY A 381 -16.69 1.23 14.76
N TYR A 382 -16.99 1.51 13.51
CA TYR A 382 -16.82 2.84 12.95
C TYR A 382 -17.99 3.75 13.36
N ALA A 383 -17.68 5.04 13.52
CA ALA A 383 -18.71 6.04 13.74
C ALA A 383 -19.55 6.22 12.46
N GLY A 384 -20.84 6.49 12.64
CA GLY A 384 -21.69 6.99 11.56
C GLY A 384 -21.26 8.40 11.14
N THR A 385 -21.78 8.89 10.02
CA THR A 385 -21.50 10.26 9.56
C THR A 385 -22.66 11.20 9.83
N ASN A 386 -22.36 12.50 9.86
CA ASN A 386 -23.37 13.54 9.93
C ASN A 386 -24.21 13.57 8.64
N GLY A 387 -25.48 13.95 8.77
CA GLY A 387 -26.30 14.35 7.62
C GLY A 387 -25.75 15.64 6.98
N ARG A 388 -25.84 15.74 5.66
CA ARG A 388 -25.44 16.93 4.89
C ARG A 388 -26.60 17.40 4.04
N SER A 389 -26.50 18.61 3.50
CA SER A 389 -27.53 19.13 2.58
C SER A 389 -27.73 18.15 1.42
N GLY A 390 -28.93 17.58 1.31
CA GLY A 390 -29.33 16.65 0.25
C GLY A 390 -28.94 15.17 0.43
N ILE A 391 -28.18 14.80 1.46
CA ILE A 391 -27.88 13.38 1.77
C ILE A 391 -27.85 13.10 3.28
N SER A 392 -28.56 12.05 3.74
CA SER A 392 -28.50 11.65 5.15
C SER A 392 -27.17 11.00 5.54
N GLY A 393 -26.91 10.93 6.84
CA GLY A 393 -25.67 10.33 7.35
C GLY A 393 -25.57 8.84 7.03
N ASN A 394 -24.35 8.38 6.72
CA ASN A 394 -24.04 6.98 6.52
C ASN A 394 -23.96 6.27 7.88
N GLY A 395 -24.44 5.03 7.93
CA GLY A 395 -24.19 4.13 9.05
C GLY A 395 -22.71 3.73 9.11
N GLY A 396 -22.20 3.55 10.33
CA GLY A 396 -20.84 3.07 10.56
C GLY A 396 -20.71 1.57 10.34
N ASP A 397 -19.62 1.13 9.73
CA ASP A 397 -19.27 -0.29 9.59
C ASP A 397 -19.00 -0.92 10.97
N ALA A 398 -19.30 -2.21 11.12
CA ALA A 398 -18.96 -2.96 12.32
C ALA A 398 -17.43 -3.10 12.49
N GLY A 399 -16.98 -3.38 13.72
CA GLY A 399 -15.57 -3.66 14.00
C GLY A 399 -15.11 -5.00 13.41
N GLY A 400 -13.79 -5.15 13.21
CA GLY A 400 -13.19 -6.41 12.73
C GLY A 400 -13.55 -6.75 11.27
N ASP A 401 -13.83 -8.03 10.99
CA ASP A 401 -14.19 -8.50 9.64
C ASP A 401 -15.63 -8.11 9.26
N THR A 402 -15.76 -7.30 8.21
CA THR A 402 -17.04 -6.80 7.67
C THR A 402 -17.45 -7.48 6.37
N SER A 403 -16.70 -8.50 5.93
CA SER A 403 -17.03 -9.28 4.72
C SER A 403 -18.25 -10.19 4.91
N ARG A 404 -18.72 -10.34 6.16
CA ARG A 404 -19.80 -11.25 6.55
C ARG A 404 -20.86 -10.52 7.38
N GLY A 405 -22.11 -10.95 7.22
CA GLY A 405 -23.28 -10.41 7.93
C GLY A 405 -24.05 -9.36 7.13
N GLY A 406 -25.32 -9.18 7.49
CA GLY A 406 -26.20 -8.21 6.84
C GLY A 406 -25.82 -6.78 7.21
N SER A 407 -25.92 -5.86 6.25
CA SER A 407 -25.73 -4.43 6.53
C SER A 407 -26.85 -3.86 7.39
N GLY A 408 -26.63 -2.69 7.98
CA GLY A 408 -27.72 -1.88 8.49
C GLY A 408 -28.77 -1.55 7.42
N GLY A 409 -29.86 -0.93 7.85
CA GLY A 409 -30.88 -0.40 6.95
C GLY A 409 -30.46 0.91 6.30
N MET A 410 -31.00 1.17 5.12
CA MET A 410 -31.03 2.52 4.55
C MET A 410 -32.26 3.26 5.05
N GLY A 411 -32.19 4.60 5.13
CA GLY A 411 -33.37 5.42 5.39
C GLY A 411 -34.29 5.44 4.17
N GLN A 412 -35.50 5.96 4.37
CA GLN A 412 -36.43 6.29 3.28
C GLN A 412 -36.70 7.79 3.22
N GLY A 413 -37.26 8.26 2.09
CA GLY A 413 -37.61 9.65 1.87
C GLY A 413 -37.28 10.22 0.49
N SER A 414 -37.38 11.54 0.38
CA SER A 414 -37.32 12.27 -0.90
C SER A 414 -35.91 12.71 -1.31
N TYR A 415 -34.98 12.89 -0.35
CA TYR A 415 -33.57 13.19 -0.63
C TYR A 415 -32.75 11.90 -0.80
N SER A 416 -31.43 12.00 -1.00
CA SER A 416 -30.59 10.80 -1.10
C SER A 416 -30.34 10.18 0.27
N SER A 417 -30.48 8.86 0.39
CA SER A 417 -30.06 8.14 1.60
C SER A 417 -28.54 8.05 1.68
N GLY A 418 -28.00 8.16 2.89
CA GLY A 418 -26.69 7.62 3.23
C GLY A 418 -26.65 6.10 3.08
N LYS A 419 -25.43 5.54 3.01
CA LYS A 419 -25.18 4.10 2.95
C LYS A 419 -25.39 3.46 4.32
N ALA A 420 -25.86 2.23 4.33
CA ALA A 420 -25.83 1.40 5.52
C ALA A 420 -24.39 0.95 5.85
N GLY A 421 -24.10 0.81 7.14
CA GLY A 421 -22.87 0.19 7.62
C GLY A 421 -22.84 -1.31 7.33
N ARG A 422 -21.66 -1.84 7.03
CA ARG A 422 -21.42 -3.24 6.68
C ARG A 422 -21.12 -4.11 7.91
N GLY A 423 -21.32 -5.41 7.75
CA GLY A 423 -20.99 -6.43 8.75
C GLY A 423 -22.09 -6.67 9.79
N PHE A 424 -21.97 -7.77 10.54
CA PHE A 424 -22.80 -8.01 11.72
C PHE A 424 -22.65 -6.84 12.70
N GLY A 425 -23.75 -6.19 13.05
CA GLY A 425 -23.69 -4.94 13.83
C GLY A 425 -23.48 -3.67 13.03
N GLY A 426 -23.59 -3.69 11.69
CA GLY A 426 -23.52 -2.47 10.87
C GLY A 426 -24.57 -1.42 11.25
N GLY A 427 -24.17 -0.15 11.31
CA GLY A 427 -25.05 0.96 11.66
C GLY A 427 -26.06 1.30 10.55
N GLY A 428 -27.22 1.85 10.94
CA GLY A 428 -28.25 2.31 10.01
C GLY A 428 -28.02 3.73 9.50
N ALA A 429 -28.43 4.00 8.26
CA ALA A 429 -28.37 5.36 7.69
C ALA A 429 -29.41 6.31 8.31
N GLY A 430 -29.16 7.62 8.29
CA GLY A 430 -30.12 8.63 8.75
C GLY A 430 -31.36 8.73 7.86
N ALA A 431 -32.46 9.24 8.41
CA ALA A 431 -33.65 9.57 7.62
C ALA A 431 -33.38 10.74 6.66
N HIS A 432 -34.01 10.71 5.49
CA HIS A 432 -33.79 11.69 4.42
C HIS A 432 -35.08 12.35 3.90
N SER A 433 -36.15 12.34 4.70
CA SER A 433 -37.25 13.30 4.61
C SER A 433 -38.12 13.25 5.86
N ASP A 434 -38.91 14.30 6.07
CA ASP A 434 -39.79 14.40 7.22
C ASP A 434 -40.69 13.19 7.39
N SER A 435 -40.75 12.71 8.61
CA SER A 435 -41.56 11.56 9.02
C SER A 435 -41.25 10.24 8.30
N SER A 436 -40.12 10.16 7.57
CA SER A 436 -39.67 8.92 6.95
C SER A 436 -38.80 8.10 7.89
N PRO A 437 -38.85 6.76 7.79
CA PRO A 437 -38.04 5.89 8.62
C PRO A 437 -36.54 6.06 8.33
N SER A 438 -35.74 6.10 9.40
CA SER A 438 -34.29 5.93 9.31
C SER A 438 -33.93 4.45 9.08
N GLY A 439 -32.68 4.20 8.74
CA GLY A 439 -32.14 2.84 8.72
C GLY A 439 -32.05 2.26 10.14
N ALA A 440 -32.56 1.04 10.33
CA ALA A 440 -32.29 0.26 11.53
C ALA A 440 -30.80 -0.16 11.57
N GLY A 441 -30.23 -0.36 12.75
CA GLY A 441 -28.95 -1.06 12.87
C GLY A 441 -29.12 -2.56 12.63
N ALA A 442 -28.06 -3.23 12.17
CA ALA A 442 -28.04 -4.69 12.08
C ALA A 442 -27.82 -5.31 13.46
N ASP A 443 -28.40 -6.50 13.66
CA ASP A 443 -28.11 -7.33 14.84
C ASP A 443 -26.63 -7.75 14.85
N GLY A 444 -26.10 -7.94 16.05
CA GLY A 444 -24.81 -8.58 16.27
C GLY A 444 -24.82 -10.07 15.90
N ALA A 445 -23.68 -10.72 16.05
CA ALA A 445 -23.55 -12.16 15.84
C ALA A 445 -22.37 -12.71 16.66
N VAL A 446 -22.31 -14.04 16.76
CA VAL A 446 -21.14 -14.75 17.27
C VAL A 446 -20.71 -15.80 16.25
N LEU A 447 -19.45 -15.74 15.85
CA LEU A 447 -18.82 -16.71 14.96
C LEU A 447 -17.74 -17.47 15.74
N ILE A 448 -17.80 -18.79 15.71
CA ILE A 448 -16.84 -19.66 16.40
C ILE A 448 -16.13 -20.52 15.37
N ARG A 449 -14.80 -20.56 15.42
CA ARG A 449 -13.97 -21.45 14.60
C ARG A 449 -13.21 -22.42 15.47
N LEU A 450 -13.08 -23.64 14.96
CA LEU A 450 -12.51 -24.78 15.69
C LEU A 450 -11.44 -25.44 14.84
N TRP A 451 -10.33 -25.82 15.47
CA TRP A 451 -9.25 -26.57 14.83
C TRP A 451 -8.97 -27.84 15.62
N LYS A 452 -8.85 -28.96 14.92
CA LYS A 452 -8.33 -30.22 15.47
C LYS A 452 -6.85 -30.04 15.78
N ASP A 453 -6.38 -30.81 16.76
CA ASP A 453 -4.96 -30.87 17.12
C ASP A 453 -4.14 -31.65 16.08
#